data_AF-S8FAY9-F1
#
_entry.id   AF-S8FAY9-F1
#
_cell.length_a   1.000
_cell.length_b   1.000
_cell.length_c   1.000
_cell.angle_alpha   90.00
_cell.angle_beta   90.00
_cell.angle_gamma   90.00
#
_symmetry.space_group_name_H-M   'P 1'
#
loop_
_entity.id
_entity.type
_entity.pdbx_description
1 polymer ?
#
loop_
_entity_poly.entity_id
_entity_poly.type
_entity_poly.pdbx_seq_one_letter_code
_entity_poly.pdbx_strand_id
1 'polypeptide(L)'
;MTRTERAAHPHALIKDRSISKNGMDTRLPKGGAGGHNWGDLSREQYLEDAAAYDEQEDFVQQGGQPPVENVERPTTGRRTSEFSEEQLKAALELRKKAARGNEVDLGSIARSSAAVSRSPPKRDVPITTGASASIRP
;
A
#
# COMPACT_ATOMS: atom_id res chain seq x y z
N MET A 1 26.64 23.24 28.12
CA MET A 1 26.96 22.18 27.14
C MET A 1 25.67 21.65 26.55
N THR A 2 25.41 22.10 25.33
CA THR A 2 24.30 21.82 24.42
C THR A 2 24.26 20.34 24.01
N ARG A 3 23.13 19.67 24.28
CA ARG A 3 22.91 18.25 23.96
C ARG A 3 22.90 17.98 22.44
N THR A 4 22.67 19.00 21.62
CA THR A 4 22.52 18.94 20.16
C THR A 4 23.82 19.16 19.40
N GLU A 5 24.69 20.07 19.84
CA GLU A 5 25.95 20.37 19.15
C GLU A 5 26.91 19.18 19.13
N ARG A 6 26.88 18.34 20.18
CA ARG A 6 27.66 17.09 20.23
C ARG A 6 27.13 16.04 19.24
N ALA A 7 25.83 16.03 18.96
CA ALA A 7 25.21 15.11 18.00
C ALA A 7 25.47 15.53 16.54
N ALA A 8 25.65 16.83 16.28
CA ALA A 8 26.00 17.36 14.96
C ALA A 8 27.49 17.20 14.59
N HIS A 9 28.34 16.75 15.52
CA HIS A 9 29.77 16.57 15.25
C HIS A 9 29.99 15.46 14.20
N PRO A 10 30.90 15.62 13.22
CA PRO A 10 31.08 14.66 12.13
C PRO A 10 31.39 13.24 12.63
N HIS A 11 32.19 13.10 13.70
CA HIS A 11 32.45 11.80 14.31
C HIS A 11 31.21 11.16 14.96
N ALA A 12 30.24 11.95 15.43
CA ALA A 12 28.98 11.41 15.96
C ALA A 12 28.12 10.88 14.79
N LEU A 13 28.01 11.65 13.70
CA LEU A 13 27.31 11.22 12.49
C LEU A 13 27.91 9.97 11.85
N ILE A 14 29.24 9.84 11.82
CA ILE A 14 29.92 8.64 11.29
C ILE A 14 29.61 7.40 12.14
N LYS A 15 29.52 7.56 13.46
CA LYS A 15 29.22 6.45 14.39
C LYS A 15 27.74 6.08 14.43
N ASP A 16 26.85 7.03 14.16
CA ASP A 16 25.40 6.82 14.14
C ASP A 16 24.95 6.05 12.90
N ARG A 17 25.74 6.11 11.82
CA ARG A 17 25.53 5.25 10.66
C ARG A 17 25.83 3.82 11.07
N SER A 18 24.87 2.92 10.82
CA SER A 18 25.00 1.46 10.97
C SER A 18 25.96 0.82 9.95
N ILE A 19 27.07 1.51 9.65
CA ILE A 19 28.13 1.04 8.79
C ILE A 19 28.95 0.03 9.58
N SER A 20 29.09 -1.16 9.01
CA SER A 20 29.93 -2.21 9.54
C SER A 20 31.41 -1.77 9.54
N LYS A 21 32.13 -2.10 10.62
CA LYS A 21 33.56 -1.77 10.73
C LYS A 21 34.45 -2.65 9.85
N ASN A 22 33.89 -3.73 9.29
CA ASN A 22 34.61 -4.73 8.48
C ASN A 22 34.55 -4.42 6.97
N GLY A 23 33.91 -3.31 6.56
CA GLY A 23 33.80 -2.92 5.15
C GLY A 23 32.87 -3.82 4.31
N MET A 24 32.16 -4.77 4.92
CA MET A 24 31.17 -5.60 4.23
C MET A 24 29.80 -5.00 4.39
N ASP A 25 29.02 -4.91 3.30
CA ASP A 25 27.63 -4.45 3.41
C ASP A 25 26.81 -5.47 4.22
N THR A 26 26.28 -5.04 5.37
CA THR A 26 25.46 -5.86 6.26
C THR A 26 23.96 -5.69 6.01
N ARG A 27 23.56 -4.85 5.04
CA ARG A 27 22.15 -4.57 4.77
C ARG A 27 21.42 -5.78 4.21
N LEU A 28 22.05 -6.51 3.28
CA LEU A 28 21.53 -7.76 2.72
C LEU A 28 22.56 -8.88 2.93
N PRO A 29 22.50 -9.63 4.05
CA PRO A 29 23.37 -10.77 4.23
C PRO A 29 23.13 -11.79 3.11
N LYS A 30 24.20 -12.16 2.39
CA LYS A 30 24.17 -13.09 1.25
C LYS A 30 23.17 -12.70 0.14
N GLY A 31 22.96 -11.40 -0.07
CA GLY A 31 22.03 -10.91 -1.10
C GLY A 31 20.56 -11.28 -0.83
N GLY A 32 20.21 -11.60 0.42
CA GLY A 32 18.85 -12.04 0.77
C GLY A 32 18.58 -13.52 0.51
N ALA A 33 19.54 -14.26 -0.06
CA ALA A 33 19.39 -15.69 -0.30
C ALA A 33 19.55 -16.53 1.00
N GLY A 34 18.74 -17.59 1.15
CA GLY A 34 18.83 -18.58 2.22
C GLY A 34 17.57 -18.71 3.08
N GLY A 35 17.40 -19.85 3.77
CA GLY A 35 16.15 -20.21 4.46
C GLY A 35 15.71 -19.34 5.64
N HIS A 36 16.55 -18.41 6.10
CA HIS A 36 16.21 -17.47 7.17
C HIS A 36 16.30 -16.00 6.72
N ASN A 37 16.45 -15.76 5.41
CA ASN A 37 16.48 -14.43 4.83
C ASN A 37 15.14 -14.13 4.13
N TRP A 38 14.95 -12.87 3.76
CA TRP A 38 13.72 -12.38 3.15
C TRP A 38 13.54 -12.75 1.67
N GLY A 39 14.49 -13.48 1.09
CA GLY A 39 14.48 -13.83 -0.33
C GLY A 39 15.45 -12.99 -1.15
N ASP A 40 15.78 -13.51 -2.32
CA ASP A 40 16.64 -12.88 -3.32
C ASP A 40 15.78 -12.41 -4.49
N LEU A 41 15.89 -11.12 -4.83
CA LEU A 41 15.14 -10.48 -5.92
C LEU A 41 15.34 -11.18 -7.26
N SER A 42 16.51 -11.78 -7.50
CA SER A 42 16.77 -12.49 -8.76
C SER A 42 15.93 -13.77 -8.91
N ARG A 43 15.38 -14.28 -7.80
CA ARG A 43 14.60 -15.53 -7.75
C ARG A 43 13.12 -15.30 -7.50
N GLU A 44 12.66 -14.06 -7.38
CA GLU A 44 11.26 -13.76 -7.07
C GLU A 44 10.30 -14.42 -8.06
N GLN A 45 10.55 -14.27 -9.38
CA GLN A 45 9.68 -14.87 -10.40
C GLN A 45 9.51 -16.39 -10.21
N TYR A 46 10.61 -17.10 -9.98
CA TYR A 46 10.56 -18.56 -9.76
C TYR A 46 9.79 -18.92 -8.49
N LEU A 47 9.95 -18.14 -7.42
CA LEU A 47 9.25 -18.36 -6.16
C LEU A 47 7.76 -18.07 -6.28
N GLU A 48 7.38 -17.05 -7.04
CA GLU A 48 5.97 -16.74 -7.33
C GLU A 48 5.32 -17.87 -8.14
N ASP A 49 5.97 -18.33 -9.20
CA ASP A 49 5.47 -19.44 -10.02
C ASP A 49 5.30 -20.71 -9.16
N ALA A 50 6.32 -21.06 -8.37
CA ALA A 50 6.26 -22.23 -7.48
C ALA A 50 5.13 -22.11 -6.44
N ALA A 51 4.97 -20.94 -5.82
CA ALA A 51 3.89 -20.71 -4.86
C ALA A 51 2.50 -20.83 -5.51
N ALA A 52 2.34 -20.39 -6.76
CA ALA A 52 1.09 -20.54 -7.50
C ALA A 52 0.76 -22.02 -7.78
N TYR A 53 1.78 -22.84 -8.10
CA TYR A 53 1.59 -24.29 -8.24
C TYR A 53 1.21 -24.95 -6.92
N ASP A 54 1.90 -24.62 -5.83
CA ASP A 54 1.61 -25.15 -4.49
C ASP A 54 0.17 -24.80 -4.06
N GLU A 55 -0.27 -23.55 -4.27
CA GLU A 55 -1.65 -23.13 -3.98
C GLU A 55 -2.68 -23.90 -4.81
N GLN A 56 -2.39 -24.13 -6.09
CA GLN A 56 -3.29 -24.89 -6.97
C GLN A 56 -3.41 -26.35 -6.54
N GLU A 57 -2.30 -26.99 -6.16
CA GLU A 57 -2.30 -28.35 -5.63
C GLU A 57 -3.09 -28.45 -4.32
N ASP A 58 -2.84 -27.53 -3.38
CA ASP A 58 -3.54 -27.47 -2.10
C ASP A 58 -5.05 -27.27 -2.29
N PHE A 59 -5.45 -26.39 -3.22
CA PHE A 59 -6.85 -26.12 -3.52
C PHE A 59 -7.58 -27.35 -4.08
N VAL A 60 -6.94 -28.10 -4.98
CA VAL A 60 -7.49 -29.35 -5.52
C VAL A 60 -7.54 -30.42 -4.44
N GLN A 61 -6.52 -30.52 -3.58
CA GLN A 61 -6.49 -31.48 -2.47
C GLN A 61 -7.61 -31.22 -1.45
N GLN A 62 -7.98 -29.96 -1.23
CA GLN A 62 -9.11 -29.55 -0.39
C GLN A 62 -10.48 -29.74 -1.06
N GLY A 63 -10.53 -30.29 -2.27
CA GLY A 63 -11.77 -30.56 -3.01
C GLY A 63 -12.31 -29.37 -3.81
N GLY A 64 -11.51 -28.31 -3.96
CA GLY A 64 -11.82 -27.20 -4.86
C GLY A 64 -11.72 -27.64 -6.33
N GLN A 65 -12.65 -27.18 -7.18
CA GLN A 65 -12.51 -27.32 -8.62
C GLN A 65 -11.84 -26.07 -9.19
N PRO A 66 -10.74 -26.21 -9.95
CA PRO A 66 -10.06 -25.06 -10.51
C PRO A 66 -11.03 -24.27 -11.39
N PRO A 67 -11.02 -22.93 -11.32
CA PRO A 67 -11.92 -22.12 -12.11
C PRO A 67 -11.67 -22.38 -13.60
N VAL A 68 -12.71 -22.85 -14.29
CA VAL A 68 -12.73 -22.93 -15.76
C VAL A 68 -12.54 -21.51 -16.31
N GLU A 69 -11.50 -21.31 -17.12
CA GLU A 69 -11.08 -20.02 -17.70
C GLU A 69 -12.15 -19.27 -18.53
N ASN A 70 -13.33 -19.85 -18.74
CA ASN A 70 -14.41 -19.30 -19.58
C ASN A 70 -15.63 -18.80 -18.79
N VAL A 71 -15.46 -18.30 -17.56
CA VAL A 71 -16.52 -17.51 -16.94
C VAL A 71 -16.30 -16.05 -17.34
N GLU A 72 -17.07 -15.58 -18.33
CA GLU A 72 -17.21 -14.16 -18.63
C GLU A 72 -17.49 -13.43 -17.32
N ARG A 73 -16.49 -12.71 -16.79
CA ARG A 73 -16.68 -11.92 -15.57
C ARG A 73 -17.81 -10.94 -15.88
N PRO A 74 -18.91 -10.92 -15.10
CA PRO A 74 -19.95 -9.93 -15.31
C PRO A 74 -19.27 -8.57 -15.20
N THR A 75 -19.29 -7.80 -16.29
CA THR A 75 -18.75 -6.46 -16.30
C THR A 75 -19.47 -5.71 -15.20
N THR A 76 -18.77 -5.37 -14.12
CA THR A 76 -19.33 -4.52 -13.06
C THR A 76 -19.41 -3.11 -13.64
N GLY A 77 -20.40 -2.90 -14.51
CA GLY A 77 -20.78 -1.58 -14.98
C GLY A 77 -21.01 -0.75 -13.73
N ARG A 78 -20.15 0.26 -13.55
CA ARG A 78 -20.28 1.23 -12.47
C ARG A 78 -21.63 1.90 -12.66
N ARG A 79 -22.65 1.43 -11.92
CA ARG A 79 -23.96 2.08 -11.89
C ARG A 79 -23.77 3.44 -11.26
N THR A 80 -23.51 4.45 -12.09
CA THR A 80 -23.66 5.85 -11.72
C THR A 80 -25.16 6.12 -11.69
N SER A 81 -25.83 5.72 -10.61
CA SER A 81 -27.18 6.21 -10.35
C SER A 81 -27.08 7.72 -10.20
N GLU A 82 -27.68 8.46 -11.12
CA GLU A 82 -27.85 9.91 -11.03
C GLU A 82 -28.73 10.19 -9.82
N PHE A 83 -28.13 10.61 -8.71
CA PHE A 83 -28.86 11.02 -7.51
C PHE A 83 -29.43 12.42 -7.72
N SER A 84 -30.71 12.62 -7.39
CA SER A 84 -31.29 13.96 -7.42
C SER A 84 -30.63 14.87 -6.37
N GLU A 85 -30.62 16.18 -6.62
CA GLU A 85 -30.01 17.15 -5.69
C GLU A 85 -30.59 17.09 -4.27
N GLU A 86 -31.86 16.70 -4.16
CA GLU A 86 -32.56 16.51 -2.88
C GLU A 86 -31.98 15.34 -2.09
N GLN A 87 -31.71 14.21 -2.77
CA GLN A 87 -31.10 13.04 -2.15
C GLN A 87 -29.66 13.32 -1.72
N LEU A 88 -28.92 14.15 -2.47
CA LEU A 88 -27.59 14.60 -2.08
C LEU A 88 -27.61 15.47 -0.82
N LYS A 89 -28.57 16.39 -0.70
CA LYS A 89 -28.71 17.24 0.50
C LYS A 89 -29.06 16.41 1.74
N ALA A 90 -30.02 15.48 1.61
CA ALA A 90 -30.39 14.58 2.71
C ALA A 90 -29.22 13.70 3.16
N ALA A 91 -28.44 13.17 2.21
CA ALA A 91 -27.23 12.39 2.50
C ALA A 91 -26.15 13.22 3.25
N LEU A 92 -25.97 14.50 2.88
CA LEU A 92 -25.05 15.39 3.57
C LEU A 92 -25.51 15.71 5.00
N GLU A 93 -26.80 15.90 5.23
CA GLU A 93 -27.34 16.15 6.56
C GLU A 93 -27.22 14.96 7.49
N LEU A 94 -27.52 13.75 6.99
CA LEU A 94 -27.32 12.51 7.75
C LEU A 94 -25.87 12.35 8.18
N ARG A 95 -24.92 12.59 7.27
CA ARG A 95 -23.49 12.50 7.59
C ARG A 95 -23.02 13.60 8.54
N LYS A 96 -23.54 14.83 8.43
CA LYS A 96 -23.22 15.94 9.35
C LYS A 96 -23.73 15.68 10.77
N LYS A 97 -24.92 15.09 10.90
CA LYS A 97 -25.49 14.69 12.20
C LYS A 97 -24.72 13.51 12.79
N ALA A 98 -24.39 12.51 11.97
CA ALA A 98 -23.57 11.38 12.38
C ALA A 98 -22.16 11.80 12.85
N ALA A 99 -21.53 12.79 12.21
CA ALA A 99 -20.22 13.29 12.64
C ALA A 99 -20.22 14.01 14.00
N ARG A 100 -21.39 14.36 14.55
CA ARG A 100 -21.54 15.07 15.83
C ARG A 100 -22.10 14.19 16.96
N GLY A 101 -22.52 12.95 16.66
CA GLY A 101 -23.08 12.01 17.63
C GLY A 101 -22.06 10.94 18.06
N ASN A 102 -22.21 10.44 19.29
CA ASN A 102 -21.42 9.31 19.79
C ASN A 102 -21.93 7.95 19.29
N GLU A 103 -23.15 7.91 18.73
CA GLU A 103 -23.77 6.72 18.16
C GLU A 103 -23.94 6.91 16.65
N VAL A 104 -23.07 6.26 15.89
CA VAL A 104 -22.94 6.45 14.44
C VAL A 104 -23.37 5.17 13.73
N ASP A 105 -24.49 5.23 13.00
CA ASP A 105 -24.90 4.13 12.12
C ASP A 105 -24.03 4.11 10.84
N LEU A 106 -23.04 3.22 10.87
CA LEU A 106 -22.10 2.99 9.77
C LEU A 106 -22.81 2.51 8.49
N GLY A 107 -23.94 1.79 8.62
CA GLY A 107 -24.71 1.31 7.47
C GLY A 107 -25.33 2.44 6.67
N SER A 108 -25.89 3.44 7.36
CA SER A 108 -26.43 4.65 6.74
C SER A 108 -25.34 5.54 6.11
N ILE A 109 -24.13 5.56 6.68
CA ILE A 109 -22.98 6.27 6.08
C ILE A 109 -22.51 5.58 4.80
N ALA A 110 -22.42 4.24 4.79
CA ALA A 110 -21.99 3.50 3.60
C ALA A 110 -22.93 3.73 2.40
N ARG A 111 -24.25 3.79 2.65
CA ARG A 111 -25.27 4.04 1.62
C ARG A 111 -25.29 5.48 1.10
N SER A 112 -24.75 6.44 1.84
CA SER A 112 -24.69 7.87 1.47
C SER A 112 -23.35 8.31 0.85
N SER A 113 -22.49 7.34 0.50
CA SER A 113 -21.14 7.56 -0.06
C SER A 113 -21.11 8.40 -1.35
N ALA A 114 -22.19 8.39 -2.14
CA ALA A 114 -22.31 9.16 -3.38
C ALA A 114 -22.17 10.68 -3.17
N ALA A 115 -22.59 11.21 -2.02
CA ALA A 115 -22.58 12.64 -1.73
C ALA A 115 -21.17 13.25 -1.54
N VAL A 116 -20.14 12.41 -1.38
CA VAL A 116 -18.75 12.84 -1.14
C VAL A 116 -17.82 12.48 -2.30
N SER A 117 -18.37 12.03 -3.43
CA SER A 117 -17.62 11.76 -4.66
C SER A 117 -17.09 13.01 -5.38
N ARG A 118 -16.91 14.12 -4.67
CA ARG A 118 -16.21 15.31 -5.18
C ARG A 118 -14.73 15.14 -4.88
N SER A 119 -13.90 15.21 -5.93
CA SER A 119 -12.44 15.20 -5.80
C SER A 119 -12.00 16.18 -4.70
N PRO A 120 -11.02 15.82 -3.85
CA PRO A 120 -10.46 16.76 -2.89
C PRO A 120 -10.11 18.09 -3.56
N PRO A 121 -10.40 19.25 -2.93
CA PRO A 121 -10.05 20.54 -3.50
C PRO A 121 -8.55 20.53 -3.80
N LYS A 122 -8.18 20.87 -5.04
CA LYS A 122 -6.81 20.88 -5.57
C LYS A 122 -5.86 21.48 -4.52
N ARG A 123 -5.17 20.62 -3.78
CA ARG A 123 -4.02 21.00 -2.98
C ARG A 123 -2.83 20.73 -3.87
N ASP A 124 -2.21 21.80 -4.35
CA ASP A 124 -0.95 21.74 -5.09
C ASP A 124 0.15 21.33 -4.10
N VAL A 125 0.27 20.03 -3.86
CA VAL A 125 1.44 19.46 -3.17
C VAL A 125 2.52 19.21 -4.23
N PRO A 126 3.69 19.86 -4.13
CA PRO A 126 4.76 19.63 -5.09
C PRO A 126 5.32 18.21 -4.93
N ILE A 127 5.20 17.42 -5.98
CA ILE A 127 5.80 16.09 -6.07
C ILE A 127 7.28 16.30 -6.43
N THR A 128 8.20 16.07 -5.49
CA THR A 128 9.64 16.16 -5.76
C THR A 128 10.13 14.86 -6.39
N THR A 129 10.23 14.82 -7.71
CA THR A 129 10.91 13.76 -8.47
C THR A 129 12.40 14.07 -8.59
N GLY A 130 13.18 13.75 -7.55
CA GLY A 130 14.63 13.93 -7.53
C GLY A 130 15.38 12.60 -7.47
N ALA A 131 15.42 11.84 -8.56
CA ALA A 131 16.32 10.71 -8.72
C ALA A 131 17.29 10.99 -9.89
N SER A 132 18.39 11.68 -9.58
CA SER A 132 19.49 11.93 -10.52
C SER A 132 20.38 10.68 -10.61
N ALA A 133 20.13 9.84 -11.62
CA ALA A 133 21.02 8.75 -11.99
C ALA A 133 22.20 9.32 -12.82
N SER A 134 23.37 9.47 -12.20
CA SER A 134 24.60 9.81 -12.92
C SER A 134 25.15 8.55 -13.60
N ILE A 135 24.87 8.40 -14.90
CA ILE A 135 25.58 7.48 -15.78
C ILE A 135 26.81 8.21 -16.31
N ARG A 136 28.01 7.67 -16.08
CA ARG A 136 29.25 8.12 -16.73
C ARG A 136 29.71 7.07 -17.77
N PRO A 137 30.34 7.52 -18.87
CA PRO A 137 30.76 6.68 -19.99
C PRO A 137 31.96 5.78 -19.66
#